data_AF-A0A1D2A6P5-F1
#
_entry.id   AF-A0A1D2A6P5-F1
#
_cell.length_a   1.000
_cell.length_b   1.000
_cell.length_c   1.000
_cell.angle_alpha   90.00
_cell.angle_beta   90.00
_cell.angle_gamma   90.00
#
_symmetry.space_group_name_H-M   'P 1'
#
loop_
_entity.id
_entity.type
_entity.pdbx_description
1 polymer ?
#
loop_
_entity_poly.entity_id
_entity_poly.type
_entity_poly.pdbx_seq_one_letter_code
_entity_poly.pdbx_strand_id
1 'polypeptide(L)'
;MPGRFVEPEGGLSPRGPVGMSIDESGPAPPQAENVGILAAEVYFPTTYVRQEDLEKHDGVPSGKYTIGLGQQGLSFCGDREDPVSMGLTVFHQLLRRHGVSPSEVGHLQVGTESGVDGSKSLKTYLMPILEAAGNTDVEGVDCVQACYGGTAALLAAAA
;
A
#
# COMPACT_ATOMS: atom_id res chain seq x y z
N MET A 1 36.43 -17.87 -52.03
CA MET A 1 37.23 -16.74 -51.52
C MET A 1 36.77 -16.47 -50.08
N PRO A 2 37.47 -16.91 -49.04
CA PRO A 2 37.06 -16.66 -47.66
C PRO A 2 37.48 -15.23 -47.27
N GLY A 3 36.51 -14.41 -46.85
CA GLY A 3 36.75 -13.05 -46.37
C GLY A 3 37.45 -13.06 -45.02
N ARG A 4 38.59 -12.37 -44.93
CA ARG A 4 39.29 -12.09 -43.67
C ARG A 4 38.44 -11.14 -42.83
N PHE A 5 38.04 -11.60 -41.64
CA PHE A 5 37.57 -10.74 -40.56
C PHE A 5 38.76 -9.96 -40.02
N VAL A 6 38.66 -8.63 -40.00
CA VAL A 6 39.66 -7.70 -39.45
C VAL A 6 39.23 -7.39 -38.02
N GLU A 7 40.05 -7.75 -37.03
CA GLU A 7 39.79 -7.41 -35.63
C GLU A 7 40.05 -5.91 -35.38
N PRO A 8 39.20 -5.21 -34.62
CA PRO A 8 39.47 -3.85 -34.20
C PRO A 8 40.50 -3.82 -33.06
N GLU A 9 41.66 -3.19 -33.30
CA GLU A 9 42.63 -2.87 -32.26
C GLU A 9 42.08 -1.76 -31.35
N GLY A 10 41.59 -2.16 -30.18
CA GLY A 10 41.15 -1.26 -29.12
C GLY A 10 41.18 -2.00 -27.78
N GLY A 11 42.30 -1.88 -27.06
CA GLY A 11 42.52 -2.56 -25.79
C GLY A 11 41.51 -2.16 -24.71
N LEU A 12 40.60 -3.07 -24.37
CA LEU A 12 39.97 -3.08 -23.06
C LEU A 12 40.96 -3.71 -22.07
N SER A 13 41.38 -2.94 -21.07
CA SER A 13 42.07 -3.48 -19.90
C SER A 13 41.23 -4.60 -19.28
N PRO A 14 41.82 -5.73 -18.85
CA PRO A 14 41.06 -6.78 -18.19
C PRO A 14 40.44 -6.21 -16.92
N ARG A 15 39.10 -6.09 -16.89
CA ARG A 15 38.37 -5.87 -15.64
C ARG A 15 38.67 -7.10 -14.78
N GLY A 16 39.41 -6.89 -13.70
CA GLY A 16 39.69 -7.94 -12.71
C GLY A 16 38.39 -8.58 -12.21
N PRO A 17 38.46 -9.78 -11.61
CA PRO A 17 37.28 -10.40 -11.04
C PRO A 17 36.68 -9.44 -10.01
N VAL A 18 35.39 -9.10 -10.16
CA VAL A 18 34.60 -8.45 -9.11
C VAL A 18 34.31 -9.52 -8.06
N GLY A 19 35.36 -9.90 -7.32
CA GLY A 19 35.25 -10.61 -6.08
C GLY A 19 34.81 -9.61 -5.02
N MET A 20 33.51 -9.35 -4.93
CA MET A 20 32.94 -8.76 -3.74
C MET A 20 32.98 -9.86 -2.67
N SER A 21 34.09 -9.94 -1.94
CA SER A 21 34.15 -10.65 -0.68
C SER A 21 33.10 -10.02 0.23
N ILE A 22 31.97 -10.69 0.39
CA ILE A 22 31.03 -10.40 1.45
C ILE A 22 31.77 -10.69 2.77
N ASP A 23 32.20 -9.62 3.42
CA ASP A 23 32.69 -9.70 4.78
C ASP A 23 31.48 -9.97 5.69
N GLU A 24 31.16 -11.25 5.90
CA GLU A 24 30.08 -11.69 6.81
C GLU A 24 30.42 -11.50 8.30
N SER A 25 31.49 -10.75 8.64
CA SER A 25 31.93 -10.54 10.03
C SER A 25 31.40 -9.27 10.70
N GLY A 26 30.58 -8.48 9.99
CA GLY A 26 29.93 -7.30 10.56
C GLY A 26 28.85 -7.66 11.59
N PRO A 27 28.67 -6.86 12.66
CA PRO A 27 27.56 -7.06 13.58
C PRO A 27 26.24 -7.00 12.81
N ALA A 28 25.31 -7.92 13.12
CA ALA A 28 23.97 -7.92 12.54
C ALA A 28 23.35 -6.51 12.71
N PRO A 29 22.59 -6.03 11.71
CA PRO A 29 21.95 -4.72 11.82
C PRO A 29 21.09 -4.66 13.09
N PRO A 30 21.03 -3.49 13.76
CA PRO A 30 20.24 -3.34 14.96
C PRO A 30 18.77 -3.66 14.67
N GLN A 31 18.22 -4.59 15.43
CA GLN A 31 16.82 -4.99 15.30
C GLN A 31 15.93 -3.93 15.97
N ALA A 32 14.81 -3.58 15.34
CA ALA A 32 13.89 -2.60 15.90
C ALA A 32 13.28 -3.12 17.22
N GLU A 33 13.28 -2.28 18.25
CA GLU A 33 12.66 -2.60 19.54
C GLU A 33 11.27 -1.95 19.64
N ASN A 34 10.33 -2.62 20.33
CA ASN A 34 8.97 -2.12 20.58
C ASN A 34 8.20 -1.75 19.30
N VAL A 35 8.28 -2.60 18.27
CA VAL A 35 7.57 -2.42 17.01
C VAL A 35 6.05 -2.40 17.24
N GLY A 36 5.36 -1.41 16.65
CA GLY A 36 3.93 -1.23 16.79
C GLY A 36 3.37 -0.07 15.96
N ILE A 37 2.11 0.28 16.21
CA ILE A 37 1.42 1.36 15.50
C ILE A 37 1.87 2.71 16.08
N LEU A 38 2.56 3.52 15.28
CA LEU A 38 3.02 4.85 15.67
C LEU A 38 2.01 5.96 15.34
N ALA A 39 1.23 5.78 14.28
CA ALA A 39 0.23 6.72 13.81
C ALA A 39 -0.92 5.96 13.13
N ALA A 40 -2.13 6.52 13.22
CA ALA A 40 -3.32 5.97 12.58
C ALA A 40 -4.20 7.11 12.05
N GLU A 41 -4.72 6.94 10.84
CA GLU A 41 -5.57 7.91 10.16
C GLU A 41 -6.74 7.15 9.50
N VAL A 42 -7.89 7.81 9.38
CA VAL A 42 -9.10 7.18 8.85
C VAL A 42 -9.79 8.09 7.83
N TYR A 43 -10.26 7.50 6.75
CA TYR A 43 -11.09 8.15 5.76
C TYR A 43 -12.32 7.30 5.47
N PHE A 44 -13.49 7.94 5.41
CA PHE A 44 -14.72 7.36 4.91
C PHE A 44 -15.49 8.43 4.12
N PRO A 45 -16.27 8.05 3.09
CA PRO A 45 -17.07 8.99 2.31
C PRO A 45 -18.00 9.84 3.19
N THR A 46 -18.18 11.11 2.83
CA THR A 46 -19.08 12.01 3.57
C THR A 46 -20.55 11.76 3.28
N THR A 47 -20.85 11.05 2.19
CA THR A 47 -22.21 10.73 1.77
C THR A 47 -22.69 9.48 2.49
N TYR A 48 -23.85 9.57 3.14
CA TYR A 48 -24.45 8.45 3.86
C TYR A 48 -25.98 8.46 3.77
N VAL A 49 -26.58 7.29 3.99
CA VAL A 49 -28.02 7.13 4.17
C VAL A 49 -28.31 6.75 5.62
N ARG A 50 -29.36 7.34 6.20
CA ARG A 50 -29.84 6.94 7.54
C ARG A 50 -30.56 5.60 7.43
N GLN A 51 -30.26 4.70 8.35
CA GLN A 51 -30.87 3.36 8.33
C GLN A 51 -32.39 3.41 8.53
N GLU A 52 -32.91 4.36 9.31
CA GLU A 52 -34.37 4.58 9.43
C GLU A 52 -35.04 4.96 8.11
N ASP A 53 -34.36 5.74 7.26
CA ASP A 53 -34.91 6.13 5.97
C ASP A 53 -34.80 4.97 4.97
N LEU A 54 -33.74 4.16 5.07
CA LEU A 54 -33.59 2.93 4.31
C LEU A 54 -34.64 1.88 4.70
N GLU A 55 -34.98 1.75 5.98
CA GLU A 55 -36.08 0.89 6.46
C GLU A 55 -37.42 1.27 5.79
N LYS A 56 -37.72 2.57 5.75
CA LYS A 56 -38.93 3.09 5.08
C LYS A 56 -38.91 2.84 3.58
N HIS A 57 -37.76 3.02 2.94
CA HIS A 57 -37.59 2.82 1.50
C HIS A 57 -37.81 1.35 1.11
N ASP A 58 -37.21 0.42 1.87
CA ASP A 58 -37.30 -1.01 1.62
C ASP A 58 -38.63 -1.64 2.07
N GLY A 59 -39.49 -0.87 2.75
CA GLY A 59 -40.77 -1.36 3.28
C GLY A 59 -40.63 -2.40 4.39
N VAL A 60 -39.50 -2.39 5.11
CA VAL A 60 -39.24 -3.32 6.22
C VAL A 60 -39.77 -2.76 7.55
N PRO A 61 -40.03 -3.61 8.56
CA PRO A 61 -40.46 -3.13 9.87
C PRO A 61 -39.44 -2.19 10.49
N SER A 62 -39.93 -1.15 11.17
CA SER A 62 -39.07 -0.23 11.92
C SER A 62 -38.26 -1.00 12.97
N GLY A 63 -36.98 -0.66 13.08
CA GLY A 63 -36.07 -1.35 13.99
C GLY A 63 -35.31 -2.51 13.34
N LYS A 64 -35.65 -2.95 12.13
CA LYS A 64 -34.95 -4.08 11.48
C LYS A 64 -33.45 -3.81 11.32
N TYR A 65 -33.08 -2.61 10.86
CA TYR A 65 -31.69 -2.22 10.64
C TYR A 65 -31.12 -1.52 11.88
N THR A 66 -31.90 -0.63 12.50
CA THR A 66 -31.45 0.16 13.65
C THR A 66 -31.30 -0.65 14.93
N ILE A 67 -32.20 -1.59 15.19
CA ILE A 67 -32.16 -2.46 16.39
C ILE A 67 -31.63 -3.85 16.02
N GLY A 68 -32.15 -4.44 14.94
CA GLY A 68 -31.79 -5.80 14.51
C GLY A 68 -30.33 -5.92 14.07
N LEU A 69 -29.81 -4.96 13.30
CA LEU A 69 -28.40 -4.91 12.90
C LEU A 69 -27.55 -3.96 13.76
N GLY A 70 -28.19 -3.10 14.57
CA GLY A 70 -27.50 -2.09 15.38
C GLY A 70 -26.87 -0.94 14.57
N GLN A 71 -27.33 -0.71 13.34
CA GLN A 71 -26.74 0.27 12.42
C GLN A 71 -27.55 1.57 12.40
N GLN A 72 -26.89 2.73 12.48
CA GLN A 72 -27.58 4.04 12.42
C GLN A 72 -27.48 4.70 11.04
N GLY A 73 -26.38 4.49 10.33
CA GLY A 73 -26.15 5.03 9.00
C GLY A 73 -25.23 4.13 8.20
N LEU A 74 -25.27 4.28 6.88
CA LEU A 74 -24.41 3.57 5.95
C LEU A 74 -23.78 4.59 5.00
N SER A 75 -22.46 4.77 5.10
CA SER A 75 -21.67 5.55 4.15
C SER A 75 -21.46 4.77 2.86
N PHE A 76 -21.45 5.45 1.73
CA PHE A 76 -21.21 4.83 0.43
C PHE A 76 -20.42 5.78 -0.47
N CYS A 77 -19.66 5.20 -1.41
CA CYS A 77 -18.90 5.97 -2.39
C CYS A 77 -19.83 6.56 -3.46
N GLY A 78 -19.60 7.82 -3.82
CA GLY A 78 -20.16 8.41 -5.03
C GLY A 78 -19.41 7.97 -6.31
N ASP A 79 -19.70 8.62 -7.42
CA ASP A 79 -19.03 8.40 -8.71
C ASP A 79 -17.56 8.91 -8.75
N ARG A 80 -17.15 9.66 -7.73
CA ARG A 80 -15.81 10.27 -7.59
C ARG A 80 -14.93 9.59 -6.55
N GLU A 81 -15.42 8.53 -5.92
CA GLU A 81 -14.72 7.85 -4.84
C GLU A 81 -14.66 6.34 -5.11
N ASP A 82 -13.51 5.76 -4.84
CA ASP A 82 -13.18 4.36 -5.03
C ASP A 82 -12.08 3.95 -4.02
N PRO A 83 -11.73 2.65 -3.92
CA PRO A 83 -10.69 2.22 -2.98
C PRO A 83 -9.33 2.91 -3.20
N VAL A 84 -8.99 3.29 -4.44
CA VAL A 84 -7.71 3.94 -4.77
C VAL A 84 -7.68 5.37 -4.25
N SER A 85 -8.70 6.16 -4.55
CA SER A 85 -8.84 7.55 -4.10
C SER A 85 -8.97 7.65 -2.58
N MET A 86 -9.70 6.72 -1.94
CA MET A 86 -9.74 6.59 -0.48
C MET A 86 -8.35 6.29 0.10
N GLY A 87 -7.63 5.32 -0.49
CA GLY A 87 -6.27 4.95 -0.11
C GLY A 87 -5.27 6.11 -0.26
N LEU A 88 -5.29 6.81 -1.38
CA LEU A 88 -4.47 8.00 -1.63
C LEU A 88 -4.78 9.11 -0.62
N THR A 89 -6.06 9.32 -0.31
CA THR A 89 -6.51 10.35 0.62
C THR A 89 -6.02 10.07 2.04
N VAL A 90 -6.24 8.86 2.56
CA VAL A 90 -5.81 8.50 3.92
C VAL A 90 -4.28 8.46 4.04
N PHE A 91 -3.58 7.95 3.03
CA PHE A 91 -2.12 7.89 3.02
C PHE A 91 -1.49 9.29 3.00
N HIS A 92 -1.98 10.18 2.14
CA HIS A 92 -1.53 11.56 2.11
C HIS A 92 -1.82 12.31 3.42
N GLN A 93 -3.01 12.10 4.01
CA GLN A 93 -3.37 12.71 5.29
C GLN A 93 -2.47 12.23 6.43
N LEU A 94 -2.16 10.93 6.48
CA LEU A 94 -1.29 10.34 7.49
C LEU A 94 0.11 10.97 7.43
N LEU A 95 0.75 10.98 6.26
CA LEU A 95 2.08 11.56 6.10
C LEU A 95 2.10 13.03 6.54
N ARG A 96 1.13 13.81 6.08
CA ARG A 96 1.05 15.25 6.35
C ARG A 96 0.76 15.58 7.81
N ARG A 97 -0.19 14.88 8.45
CA ARG A 97 -0.63 15.18 9.82
C ARG A 97 0.35 14.70 10.88
N HIS A 98 1.08 13.63 10.58
CA HIS A 98 2.09 13.07 11.49
C HIS A 98 3.53 13.50 11.16
N GLY A 99 3.72 14.33 10.12
CA GLY A 99 5.04 14.87 9.77
C GLY A 99 6.03 13.82 9.28
N VAL A 100 5.54 12.72 8.69
CA VAL A 100 6.37 11.64 8.13
C VAL A 100 6.79 12.03 6.73
N SER A 101 8.10 12.04 6.46
CA SER A 101 8.60 12.28 5.11
C SER A 101 8.30 11.07 4.21
N PRO A 102 7.80 11.27 2.98
CA PRO A 102 7.63 10.16 2.04
C PRO A 102 8.94 9.38 1.77
N SER A 103 10.10 10.00 1.94
CA SER A 103 11.41 9.35 1.80
C SER A 103 11.76 8.36 2.93
N GLU A 104 11.04 8.39 4.06
CA GLU A 104 11.29 7.52 5.21
C GLU A 104 10.50 6.20 5.14
N VAL A 105 9.58 6.08 4.18
CA VAL A 105 8.75 4.88 4.01
C VAL A 105 9.54 3.80 3.25
N GLY A 106 9.99 2.76 3.94
CA GLY A 106 10.68 1.62 3.33
C GLY A 106 9.78 0.43 2.95
N HIS A 107 8.58 0.33 3.52
CA HIS A 107 7.65 -0.76 3.28
C HIS A 107 6.22 -0.23 3.24
N LEU A 108 5.45 -0.61 2.20
CA LEU A 108 4.06 -0.22 2.01
C LEU A 108 3.22 -1.45 1.63
N GLN A 109 2.38 -1.89 2.55
CA GLN A 109 1.42 -2.98 2.35
C GLN A 109 -0.01 -2.43 2.30
N VAL A 110 -0.86 -3.06 1.49
CA VAL A 110 -2.28 -2.70 1.39
C VAL A 110 -3.14 -3.93 1.64
N GLY A 111 -4.04 -3.87 2.63
CA GLY A 111 -5.09 -4.88 2.79
C GLY A 111 -6.35 -4.46 2.05
N THR A 112 -6.84 -5.26 1.11
CA THR A 112 -8.10 -4.97 0.40
C THR A 112 -8.78 -6.24 -0.10
N GLU A 113 -10.11 -6.26 -0.12
CA GLU A 113 -10.92 -7.22 -0.89
C GLU A 113 -11.58 -6.57 -2.12
N SER A 114 -11.38 -5.26 -2.30
CA SER A 114 -11.95 -4.43 -3.37
C SER A 114 -10.84 -4.03 -4.35
N GLY A 115 -10.23 -5.01 -5.00
CA GLY A 115 -9.21 -4.78 -6.03
C GLY A 115 -9.82 -4.16 -7.29
N VAL A 116 -9.16 -3.13 -7.83
CA VAL A 116 -9.59 -2.46 -9.09
C VAL A 116 -9.08 -3.19 -10.33
N ASP A 117 -8.02 -3.98 -10.19
CA ASP A 117 -7.35 -4.70 -11.26
C ASP A 117 -6.90 -6.08 -10.74
N GLY A 118 -6.89 -7.10 -11.60
CA GLY A 118 -6.54 -8.48 -11.23
C GLY A 118 -5.03 -8.75 -11.17
N SER A 119 -4.19 -7.82 -11.61
CA SER A 119 -2.73 -7.96 -11.65
C SER A 119 -2.01 -6.74 -11.06
N LYS A 120 -2.55 -5.53 -11.28
CA LYS A 120 -1.99 -4.29 -10.75
C LYS A 120 -2.51 -4.03 -9.34
N SER A 121 -1.62 -4.15 -8.36
CA SER A 121 -1.94 -3.93 -6.94
C SER A 121 -2.29 -2.47 -6.62
N LEU A 122 -3.17 -2.26 -5.65
CA LEU A 122 -3.54 -0.96 -5.11
C LEU A 122 -2.33 -0.21 -4.57
N LYS A 123 -1.36 -0.93 -3.97
CA LYS A 123 -0.04 -0.39 -3.58
C LYS A 123 0.64 0.41 -4.70
N THR A 124 0.61 -0.08 -5.95
CA THR A 124 1.24 0.64 -7.07
C THR A 124 0.52 1.92 -7.46
N TYR A 125 -0.75 2.10 -7.10
CA TYR A 125 -1.46 3.36 -7.27
C TYR A 125 -1.10 4.38 -6.19
N LEU A 126 -0.58 3.96 -5.03
CA LEU A 126 -0.13 4.83 -3.94
C LEU A 126 1.32 5.32 -4.11
N MET A 127 2.14 4.55 -4.83
CA MET A 127 3.55 4.87 -5.10
C MET A 127 3.82 6.29 -5.63
N PRO A 128 2.98 6.91 -6.49
CA PRO A 128 3.23 8.27 -6.97
C PRO A 128 3.44 9.32 -5.86
N ILE A 129 2.86 9.13 -4.66
CA ILE A 129 3.10 10.02 -3.51
C ILE A 129 4.56 9.93 -3.04
N LEU A 130 5.14 8.73 -3.05
CA LEU A 130 6.53 8.46 -2.64
C LEU A 130 7.52 8.82 -3.76
N GLU A 131 7.17 8.50 -5.01
CA GLU A 131 7.96 8.82 -6.21
C GLU A 131 8.14 10.33 -6.38
N ALA A 132 7.13 11.14 -6.03
CA ALA A 132 7.24 12.60 -6.04
C ALA A 132 8.33 13.14 -5.10
N ALA A 133 8.71 12.37 -4.08
CA ALA A 133 9.83 12.66 -3.17
C ALA A 133 11.13 11.94 -3.57
N GLY A 134 11.15 11.26 -4.73
CA GLY A 134 12.29 10.48 -5.21
C GLY A 134 12.44 9.10 -4.55
N ASN A 135 11.42 8.62 -3.82
CA ASN A 135 11.47 7.33 -3.14
C ASN A 135 10.76 6.23 -3.98
N THR A 136 11.56 5.38 -4.63
CA THR A 136 11.09 4.25 -5.44
C THR A 136 11.41 2.89 -4.82
N ASP A 137 12.30 2.85 -3.83
CA ASP A 137 12.78 1.62 -3.19
C ASP A 137 11.92 1.29 -1.97
N VAL A 138 10.71 0.80 -2.23
CA VAL A 138 9.68 0.56 -1.22
C VAL A 138 9.10 -0.83 -1.41
N GLU A 139 9.33 -1.71 -0.45
CA GLU A 139 8.82 -3.08 -0.45
C GLU A 139 7.30 -3.13 -0.19
N GLY A 140 6.73 -4.32 -0.34
CA GLY A 140 5.32 -4.59 -0.04
C GLY A 140 4.40 -4.65 -1.27
N VAL A 141 3.26 -5.33 -1.07
CA VAL A 141 2.25 -5.64 -2.07
C VAL A 141 0.85 -5.57 -1.45
N ASP A 142 -0.17 -5.98 -2.19
CA ASP A 142 -1.52 -6.14 -1.65
C ASP A 142 -1.67 -7.50 -0.93
N CYS A 143 -2.35 -7.51 0.20
CA CYS A 143 -2.82 -8.68 0.92
C CYS A 143 -4.34 -8.83 0.75
N VAL A 144 -4.78 -9.93 0.15
CA VAL A 144 -6.19 -10.19 -0.16
C VAL A 144 -6.67 -11.44 0.59
N GLN A 145 -7.55 -11.24 1.57
CA GLN A 145 -8.28 -12.33 2.25
C GLN A 145 -9.51 -11.76 2.95
N ALA A 146 -10.56 -11.44 2.19
CA ALA A 146 -11.75 -10.76 2.71
C ALA A 146 -11.40 -9.58 3.65
N CYS A 147 -12.13 -9.41 4.76
CA CYS A 147 -11.82 -8.44 5.81
C CYS A 147 -10.49 -8.70 6.56
N TYR A 148 -9.87 -9.88 6.43
CA TYR A 148 -8.61 -10.22 7.11
C TYR A 148 -7.37 -9.62 6.42
N GLY A 149 -7.48 -9.20 5.15
CA GLY A 149 -6.34 -8.67 4.39
C GLY A 149 -5.62 -7.51 5.10
N GLY A 150 -6.35 -6.65 5.81
CA GLY A 150 -5.78 -5.57 6.62
C GLY A 150 -4.92 -6.06 7.78
N THR A 151 -5.37 -7.10 8.48
CA THR A 151 -4.59 -7.72 9.57
C THR A 151 -3.34 -8.40 9.03
N ALA A 152 -3.44 -9.10 7.90
CA ALA A 152 -2.29 -9.72 7.25
C ALA A 152 -1.22 -8.69 6.85
N ALA A 153 -1.65 -7.57 6.26
CA ALA A 153 -0.78 -6.45 5.90
C ALA A 153 -0.09 -5.84 7.14
N LEU A 154 -0.83 -5.65 8.23
CA LEU A 154 -0.29 -5.13 9.49
C LEU A 154 0.79 -6.05 10.08
N LEU A 155 0.53 -7.36 10.11
CA LEU A 155 1.49 -8.33 10.64
C LEU A 155 2.73 -8.46 9.75
N ALA A 156 2.56 -8.40 8.42
CA ALA A 156 3.67 -8.41 7.50
C ALA A 156 4.56 -7.16 7.61
N ALA A 157 3.98 -6.01 7.96
CA ALA A 157 4.74 -4.77 8.18
C ALA A 157 5.48 -4.74 9.53
N ALA A 158 5.10 -5.58 10.49
CA ALA A 158 5.68 -5.64 11.83
C ALA A 158 6.70 -6.79 12.02
N ALA A 159 6.79 -7.69 11.04
CA ALA A 159 7.65 -8.88 11.06
C ALA A 159 9.11 -8.53 10.68
#